data_AF-A0ABD3WJ61-F1
#
_entry.id   AF-A0ABD3WJ61-F1
#
_cell.length_a   1.000
_cell.length_b   1.000
_cell.length_c   1.000
_cell.angle_alpha   90.00
_cell.angle_beta   90.00
_cell.angle_gamma   90.00
#
_symmetry.space_group_name_H-M   'P 1'
#
loop_
_entity.id
_entity.type
_entity.pdbx_description
1 polymer ?
#
loop_
_entity_poly.entity_id
_entity_poly.type
_entity_poly.pdbx_seq_one_letter_code
_entity_poly.pdbx_strand_id
1 'polypeptide(L)'
;SNVKNNDCLHNMYTASNVKNNECLHNVYTASNVKNNECLHNMYTASNVKNNECLHNMYTASNVKNNDCLHNMYTASNVKNNECLHNMYRASNVKNNECLHNMYTASNVKNNECLHNMYTASNVKNNECLHNMYRASNVKNNDCLHNMYTASNVKNNACFHNMYTASNVKNN
;
A
#
# COMPACT_ATOMS: atom_id res chain seq x y z
N SER A 1 -8.78 -11.67 23.64
CA SER A 1 -10.25 -11.54 23.72
C SER A 1 -10.85 -11.50 22.32
N ASN A 2 -12.09 -11.98 22.16
CA ASN A 2 -12.87 -11.86 20.93
C ASN A 2 -13.94 -10.78 21.12
N VAL A 3 -13.94 -9.75 20.28
CA VAL A 3 -14.90 -8.63 20.36
C VAL A 3 -15.64 -8.51 19.04
N LYS A 4 -16.94 -8.28 19.11
CA LYS A 4 -17.80 -8.15 17.94
C LYS A 4 -18.90 -7.11 18.18
N ASN A 5 -19.33 -6.44 17.12
CA ASN A 5 -20.51 -5.58 17.10
C ASN A 5 -20.44 -4.53 18.22
N ASN A 6 -19.35 -3.78 18.27
CA ASN A 6 -19.10 -2.84 19.35
C ASN A 6 -18.71 -1.48 18.80
N ASP A 7 -19.32 -0.46 19.39
CA ASP A 7 -19.00 0.93 19.14
C ASP A 7 -18.20 1.45 20.32
N CYS A 8 -17.02 1.99 20.07
CA CYS A 8 -16.10 2.26 21.17
C CYS A 8 -15.18 3.44 21.01
N LEU A 9 -14.99 4.14 22.14
CA LEU A 9 -13.96 5.15 22.34
C LEU A 9 -13.02 4.65 23.44
N HIS A 10 -11.78 4.34 23.06
CA HIS A 10 -10.74 3.98 24.04
C HIS A 10 -9.44 4.70 23.73
N ASN A 11 -8.72 5.12 24.77
CA ASN A 11 -7.37 5.60 24.59
C ASN A 11 -6.43 4.46 24.15
N MET A 12 -6.53 3.30 24.83
CA MET A 12 -5.73 2.13 24.53
C MET A 12 -6.63 0.89 24.43
N TYR A 13 -6.48 0.10 23.39
CA TYR A 13 -7.28 -1.10 23.18
C TYR A 13 -6.45 -2.26 22.64
N THR A 14 -6.59 -3.42 23.29
CA THR A 14 -5.91 -4.65 22.91
C THR A 14 -6.90 -5.80 22.82
N ALA A 15 -6.93 -6.50 21.70
CA ALA A 15 -7.78 -7.66 21.49
C ALA A 15 -7.09 -8.73 20.63
N SER A 16 -7.62 -9.96 20.64
CA SER A 16 -7.09 -11.02 19.77
C SER A 16 -7.82 -11.00 18.43
N ASN A 17 -9.15 -11.03 18.46
CA ASN A 17 -9.99 -10.97 17.26
C ASN A 17 -11.06 -9.90 17.42
N VAL A 18 -11.22 -9.06 16.40
CA VAL A 18 -12.21 -7.99 16.37
C VAL A 18 -12.97 -8.04 15.05
N LYS A 19 -14.30 -7.92 15.11
CA LYS A 19 -15.13 -8.01 13.91
C LYS A 19 -16.37 -7.13 13.98
N ASN A 20 -16.69 -6.41 12.90
CA ASN A 20 -17.89 -5.58 12.80
C ASN A 20 -17.92 -4.49 13.91
N ASN A 21 -16.84 -3.73 14.05
CA ASN A 21 -16.77 -2.66 15.04
C ASN A 21 -16.61 -1.30 14.37
N GLU A 22 -17.20 -0.29 14.98
CA GLU A 22 -17.04 1.12 14.65
C GLU A 22 -16.36 1.84 15.82
N CYS A 23 -15.06 2.14 15.72
CA CYS A 23 -14.34 2.63 16.89
C CYS A 23 -13.33 3.76 16.61
N LEU A 24 -13.18 4.62 17.61
CA LEU A 24 -12.15 5.63 17.73
C LEU A 24 -11.14 5.22 18.80
N HIS A 25 -9.88 5.06 18.40
CA HIS A 25 -8.79 4.76 19.33
C HIS A 25 -7.58 5.67 19.15
N ASN A 26 -6.92 6.02 20.24
CA ASN A 26 -5.59 6.58 20.12
C ASN A 26 -4.57 5.46 19.81
N VAL A 27 -4.60 4.36 20.55
CA VAL A 27 -3.72 3.19 20.33
C VAL A 27 -4.54 1.92 20.26
N TYR A 28 -4.39 1.18 19.16
CA TYR A 28 -5.08 -0.08 18.94
C TYR A 28 -4.10 -1.19 18.54
N THR A 29 -4.18 -2.32 19.23
CA THR A 29 -3.43 -3.53 18.91
C THR A 29 -4.37 -4.72 18.80
N ALA A 30 -4.35 -5.44 17.67
CA ALA A 30 -5.08 -6.69 17.56
C ALA A 30 -4.39 -7.74 16.69
N SER A 31 -4.69 -9.03 16.88
CA SER A 31 -4.13 -10.05 15.99
C SER A 31 -4.90 -10.12 14.67
N ASN A 32 -6.23 -10.22 14.72
CA ASN A 32 -7.08 -10.27 13.53
C ASN A 32 -8.21 -9.24 13.61
N VAL A 33 -8.40 -8.47 12.54
CA VAL A 33 -9.46 -7.47 12.43
C VAL A 33 -10.20 -7.65 11.11
N LYS A 34 -11.53 -7.62 11.16
CA LYS A 34 -12.35 -7.85 9.97
C LYS A 34 -13.64 -7.04 9.96
N ASN A 35 -13.97 -6.42 8.83
CA ASN A 35 -15.22 -5.67 8.67
C ASN A 35 -15.34 -4.53 9.70
N ASN A 36 -14.29 -3.75 9.89
CA ASN A 36 -14.34 -2.62 10.83
C ASN A 36 -14.23 -1.29 10.10
N GLU A 37 -14.92 -0.29 10.64
CA GLU A 37 -14.82 1.11 10.25
C GLU A 37 -14.19 1.89 11.39
N CYS A 38 -12.99 2.42 11.22
CA CYS A 38 -12.23 2.89 12.38
C CYS A 38 -11.35 4.11 12.11
N LEU A 39 -11.28 4.98 13.13
CA LEU A 39 -10.31 6.07 13.20
C LEU A 39 -9.29 5.75 14.30
N HIS A 40 -8.00 5.68 13.93
CA HIS A 40 -6.94 5.44 14.88
C HIS A 40 -5.76 6.38 14.73
N ASN A 41 -5.13 6.80 15.82
CA ASN A 41 -3.84 7.46 15.72
C ASN A 41 -2.73 6.42 15.46
N MET A 42 -2.62 5.39 16.31
CA MET A 42 -1.69 4.28 16.14
C MET A 42 -2.43 2.95 16.05
N TYR A 43 -2.18 2.20 14.98
CA TYR A 43 -2.77 0.90 14.75
C TYR A 43 -1.71 -0.15 14.45
N THR A 44 -1.75 -1.26 15.17
CA THR A 44 -0.93 -2.44 14.92
C THR A 44 -1.81 -3.68 14.80
N ALA A 45 -1.71 -4.43 13.70
CA ALA A 45 -2.35 -5.73 13.62
C ALA A 45 -1.60 -6.78 12.81
N SER A 46 -1.84 -8.07 13.08
CA SER A 46 -1.24 -9.11 12.24
C SER A 46 -2.00 -9.26 10.92
N ASN A 47 -3.32 -9.40 10.95
CA ASN A 47 -4.15 -9.57 9.77
C ASN A 47 -5.35 -8.61 9.79
N VAL A 48 -5.57 -7.91 8.68
CA VAL A 48 -6.68 -6.98 8.49
C VAL A 48 -7.39 -7.27 7.19
N LYS A 49 -8.72 -7.31 7.22
CA LYS A 49 -9.51 -7.63 6.04
C LYS A 49 -10.85 -6.91 5.98
N ASN A 50 -11.21 -6.36 4.82
CA ASN A 50 -12.50 -5.72 4.59
C ASN A 50 -12.72 -4.54 5.56
N ASN A 51 -11.72 -3.67 5.74
CA ASN A 51 -11.86 -2.54 6.65
C ASN A 51 -11.81 -1.22 5.90
N GLU A 52 -12.56 -0.24 6.42
CA GLU A 52 -12.52 1.15 5.99
C GLU A 52 -11.92 1.99 7.12
N CYS A 53 -10.78 2.63 6.90
CA CYS A 53 -10.01 3.16 8.02
C CYS A 53 -9.25 4.45 7.72
N LEU A 54 -9.22 5.34 8.70
CA LEU A 54 -8.34 6.50 8.74
C LEU A 54 -7.31 6.32 9.85
N HIS A 55 -6.02 6.34 9.49
CA HIS A 55 -4.95 6.21 10.48
C HIS A 55 -3.83 7.24 10.30
N ASN A 56 -3.25 7.68 11.41
CA ASN A 56 -1.99 8.41 11.33
C ASN A 56 -0.82 7.44 11.10
N MET A 57 -0.68 6.42 11.96
CA MET A 57 0.32 5.37 11.84
C MET A 57 -0.32 3.99 11.80
N TYR A 58 -0.01 3.23 10.76
CA TYR A 58 -0.52 1.88 10.57
C TYR A 58 0.63 0.90 10.33
N THR A 59 0.64 -0.18 11.11
CA THR A 59 1.52 -1.33 10.90
C THR A 59 0.70 -2.61 10.83
N ALA A 60 0.86 -3.38 9.76
CA ALA A 60 0.30 -4.73 9.73
C ALA A 60 1.12 -5.76 8.96
N SER A 61 0.94 -7.04 9.27
CA SER A 61 1.62 -8.09 8.48
C SER A 61 0.90 -8.34 7.16
N ASN A 62 -0.43 -8.57 7.20
CA ASN A 62 -1.23 -8.85 6.01
C ASN A 62 -2.48 -7.97 5.96
N VAL A 63 -2.72 -7.33 4.82
CA VAL A 63 -3.87 -6.48 4.59
C VAL A 63 -4.56 -6.85 3.29
N LYS A 64 -5.88 -6.98 3.31
CA LYS A 64 -6.64 -7.40 2.13
C LYS A 64 -8.01 -6.76 2.04
N ASN A 65 -8.37 -6.26 0.85
CA ASN A 65 -9.70 -5.70 0.59
C ASN A 65 -9.99 -4.52 1.53
N ASN A 66 -9.08 -3.57 1.66
CA ASN A 66 -9.26 -2.44 2.55
C ASN A 66 -9.23 -1.12 1.80
N ASP A 67 -10.05 -0.19 2.26
CA ASP A 67 -10.14 1.17 1.72
C ASP A 67 -9.70 2.15 2.80
N CYS A 68 -8.59 2.84 2.56
CA CYS A 68 -7.87 3.45 3.68
C CYS A 68 -7.15 4.76 3.34
N LEU A 69 -7.16 5.69 4.30
CA LEU A 69 -6.34 6.89 4.31
C LEU A 69 -5.31 6.81 5.44
N HIS A 70 -4.03 6.92 5.10
CA HIS A 70 -2.95 6.89 6.09
C HIS A 70 -1.88 7.95 5.90
N ASN A 71 -1.35 8.51 6.99
CA ASN A 71 -0.12 9.29 6.90
C ASN A 71 1.09 8.38 6.73
N MET A 72 1.26 7.39 7.61
CA MET A 72 2.33 6.40 7.55
C MET A 72 1.77 4.98 7.56
N TYR A 73 2.14 4.21 6.54
CA TYR A 73 1.73 2.83 6.39
C TYR A 73 2.94 1.91 6.21
N THR A 74 3.01 0.87 7.03
CA THR A 74 3.96 -0.22 6.87
C THR A 74 3.21 -1.55 6.85
N ALA A 75 3.41 -2.36 5.80
CA ALA A 75 2.93 -3.74 5.82
C ALA A 75 3.84 -4.75 5.12
N SER A 76 3.71 -6.03 5.45
CA SER A 76 4.46 -7.05 4.71
C SER A 76 3.76 -7.40 3.38
N ASN A 77 2.46 -7.72 3.42
CA ASN A 77 1.70 -8.09 2.24
C ASN A 77 0.40 -7.29 2.14
N VAL A 78 0.14 -6.72 0.98
CA VAL A 78 -1.06 -5.92 0.71
C VAL A 78 -1.69 -6.37 -0.59
N LYS A 79 -3.01 -6.58 -0.58
CA LYS A 79 -3.72 -7.09 -1.74
C LYS A 79 -5.14 -6.54 -1.87
N ASN A 80 -5.51 -6.11 -3.08
CA ASN A 80 -6.86 -5.63 -3.40
C ASN A 80 -7.27 -4.45 -2.52
N ASN A 81 -6.41 -3.44 -2.38
CA ASN A 81 -6.74 -2.27 -1.55
C ASN A 81 -6.84 -1.01 -2.39
N GLU A 82 -7.73 -0.11 -1.98
CA GLU A 82 -7.85 1.25 -2.50
C GLU A 82 -7.38 2.25 -1.44
N CYS A 83 -6.31 3.00 -1.71
CA CYS A 83 -5.63 3.72 -0.63
C CYS A 83 -5.01 5.06 -1.02
N LEU A 84 -5.11 6.02 -0.10
CA LEU A 84 -4.36 7.28 -0.14
C LEU A 84 -3.33 7.29 1.00
N HIS A 85 -2.05 7.45 0.68
CA HIS A 85 -1.00 7.54 1.69
C HIS A 85 0.00 8.68 1.46
N ASN A 86 0.47 9.28 2.55
CA ASN A 86 1.65 10.14 2.44
C ASN A 86 2.93 9.29 2.32
N MET A 87 3.15 8.36 3.25
CA MET A 87 4.28 7.43 3.25
C MET A 87 3.82 5.98 3.28
N TYR A 88 4.27 5.20 2.31
CA TYR A 88 3.95 3.78 2.21
C TYR A 88 5.20 2.94 2.06
N ARG A 89 5.30 1.91 2.91
CA ARG A 89 6.32 0.86 2.81
C ARG A 89 5.67 -0.50 2.83
N ALA A 90 5.93 -1.33 1.83
CA ALA A 90 5.54 -2.73 1.90
C ALA A 90 6.49 -3.72 1.22
N SER A 91 6.49 -4.98 1.62
CA SER A 91 7.30 -5.99 0.93
C SER A 91 6.64 -6.44 -0.38
N ASN A 92 5.36 -6.81 -0.35
CA ASN A 92 4.62 -7.28 -1.52
C ASN A 92 3.28 -6.56 -1.66
N VAL A 93 3.01 -6.06 -2.85
CA VAL A 93 1.77 -5.34 -3.18
C VAL A 93 1.17 -5.89 -4.47
N LYS A 94 -0.13 -6.18 -4.45
CA LYS A 94 -0.80 -6.78 -5.60
C LYS A 94 -2.24 -6.31 -5.78
N ASN A 95 -2.62 -5.95 -7.00
CA ASN A 95 -3.99 -5.57 -7.36
C ASN A 95 -4.47 -4.37 -6.53
N ASN A 96 -3.65 -3.34 -6.37
CA ASN A 96 -4.05 -2.15 -5.61
C ASN A 96 -4.24 -0.94 -6.51
N GLU A 97 -5.17 -0.08 -6.10
CA GLU A 97 -5.44 1.22 -6.70
C GLU A 97 -5.09 2.32 -5.70
N CYS A 98 -4.06 3.12 -5.97
CA CYS A 98 -3.48 3.96 -4.91
C CYS A 98 -2.92 5.31 -5.37
N LEU A 99 -3.02 6.29 -4.47
CA LEU A 99 -2.30 7.56 -4.55
C LEU A 99 -1.29 7.66 -3.40
N HIS A 100 -0.01 7.85 -3.73
CA HIS A 100 1.01 8.05 -2.70
C HIS A 100 1.97 9.21 -2.98
N ASN A 101 2.38 9.92 -1.93
CA ASN A 101 3.50 10.85 -2.04
C ASN A 101 4.83 10.10 -2.08
N MET A 102 5.09 9.21 -1.12
CA MET A 102 6.30 8.39 -1.06
C MET A 102 5.93 6.91 -0.98
N TYR A 103 6.43 6.13 -1.94
CA TYR A 103 6.19 4.70 -2.01
C TYR A 103 7.50 3.92 -2.10
N THR A 104 7.65 2.93 -1.21
CA THR A 104 8.73 1.96 -1.25
C THR A 104 8.18 0.55 -1.18
N ALA A 105 8.53 -0.31 -2.14
CA ALA A 105 8.21 -1.72 -2.02
C ALA A 105 9.24 -2.68 -2.63
N SER A 106 9.25 -3.94 -2.20
CA SER A 106 10.13 -4.93 -2.84
C SER A 106 9.50 -5.45 -4.14
N ASN A 107 8.25 -5.91 -4.09
CA ASN A 107 7.55 -6.46 -5.26
C ASN A 107 6.18 -5.82 -5.44
N VAL A 108 5.89 -5.37 -6.67
CA VAL A 108 4.62 -4.75 -7.03
C VAL A 108 4.08 -5.37 -8.30
N LYS A 109 2.80 -5.74 -8.29
CA LYS A 109 2.18 -6.43 -9.43
C LYS A 109 0.71 -6.06 -9.64
N ASN A 110 0.34 -5.77 -10.89
CA ASN A 110 -1.05 -5.50 -11.29
C ASN A 110 -1.63 -4.31 -10.53
N ASN A 111 -0.89 -3.22 -10.40
CA ASN A 111 -1.37 -2.04 -9.68
C ASN A 111 -1.63 -0.88 -10.64
N GLU A 112 -2.63 -0.07 -10.28
CA GLU A 112 -2.97 1.19 -10.95
C GLU A 112 -2.77 2.34 -9.98
N CYS A 113 -1.79 3.22 -10.22
CA CYS A 113 -1.37 4.16 -9.18
C CYS A 113 -0.84 5.50 -9.69
N LEU A 114 -0.96 6.51 -8.83
CA LEU A 114 -0.29 7.79 -8.95
C LEU A 114 0.73 7.96 -7.81
N HIS A 115 1.98 8.26 -8.16
CA HIS A 115 3.03 8.48 -7.16
C HIS A 115 3.87 9.73 -7.44
N ASN A 116 4.20 10.48 -6.38
CA ASN A 116 5.23 11.50 -6.50
C ASN A 116 6.64 10.87 -6.50
N MET A 117 6.98 10.10 -5.47
CA MET A 117 8.24 9.35 -5.39
C MET A 117 7.99 7.85 -5.26
N TYR A 118 8.55 7.08 -6.18
CA TYR A 118 8.39 5.63 -6.23
C TYR A 118 9.74 4.93 -6.28
N THR A 119 9.95 4.01 -5.34
CA THR A 119 11.08 3.07 -5.36
C THR A 119 10.57 1.65 -5.23
N ALA A 120 10.98 0.76 -6.16
CA ALA A 120 10.72 -0.66 -6.00
C ALA A 120 11.85 -1.56 -6.49
N SER A 121 11.90 -2.82 -6.05
CA SER A 121 12.87 -3.78 -6.63
C SER A 121 12.33 -4.43 -7.90
N ASN A 122 11.11 -4.96 -7.86
CA ASN A 122 10.48 -5.64 -8.99
C ASN A 122 9.07 -5.08 -9.23
N VAL A 123 8.79 -4.70 -10.47
CA VAL A 123 7.49 -4.15 -10.88
C VAL A 123 6.99 -4.85 -12.13
N LYS A 124 5.74 -5.31 -12.11
CA LYS A 124 5.17 -6.06 -13.22
C LYS A 124 3.69 -5.78 -13.47
N ASN A 125 3.32 -5.57 -14.74
CA ASN A 125 1.94 -5.38 -15.17
C ASN A 125 1.27 -4.19 -14.46
N ASN A 126 1.97 -3.06 -14.33
CA ASN A 126 1.39 -1.89 -13.68
C ASN A 126 1.04 -0.80 -14.69
N GLU A 127 0.00 -0.03 -14.34
CA GLU A 127 -0.45 1.14 -15.08
C GLU A 127 -0.36 2.38 -14.19
N CYS A 128 0.63 3.23 -14.38
CA CYS A 128 0.96 4.25 -13.38
C CYS A 128 1.45 5.59 -13.95
N LEU A 129 1.18 6.66 -13.20
CA LEU A 129 1.79 7.97 -13.38
C LEU A 129 2.77 8.23 -12.22
N HIS A 130 4.01 8.59 -12.55
CA HIS A 130 5.03 8.91 -11.57
C HIS A 130 5.73 10.23 -11.87
N ASN A 131 6.00 11.02 -10.84
CA ASN A 131 6.97 12.11 -10.98
C ASN A 131 8.41 11.56 -10.96
N MET A 132 8.78 10.83 -9.90
CA MET A 132 10.09 10.18 -9.79
C MET A 132 9.93 8.68 -9.62
N TYR A 133 10.57 7.92 -10.51
CA TYR A 133 10.52 6.47 -10.53
C TYR A 133 11.91 5.84 -10.53
N ARG A 134 12.13 4.94 -9.57
CA ARG A 134 13.32 4.10 -9.50
C ARG A 134 12.94 2.63 -9.30
N ALA A 135 13.38 1.75 -10.19
CA ALA A 135 13.23 0.32 -9.96
C ALA A 135 14.37 -0.56 -10.49
N SER A 136 14.61 -1.72 -9.89
CA SER A 136 15.65 -2.62 -10.43
C SER A 136 15.17 -3.38 -11.66
N ASN A 137 13.98 -3.98 -11.60
CA ASN A 137 13.40 -4.77 -12.69
C ASN A 137 11.97 -4.33 -12.98
N VAL A 138 11.68 -4.03 -14.25
CA VAL A 138 10.36 -3.57 -14.71
C VAL A 138 9.93 -4.38 -15.93
N LYS A 139 8.70 -4.90 -15.90
CA LYS A 139 8.20 -5.73 -16.99
C LYS A 139 6.71 -5.54 -17.27
N ASN A 140 6.34 -5.41 -18.55
CA ASN A 140 4.95 -5.31 -19.01
C ASN A 140 4.19 -4.12 -18.39
N ASN A 141 4.84 -2.98 -18.20
CA ASN A 141 4.16 -1.81 -17.65
C ASN A 141 3.73 -0.84 -18.75
N ASP A 142 2.61 -0.15 -18.51
CA ASP A 142 2.16 0.99 -19.29
C ASP A 142 2.14 2.24 -18.40
N CYS A 143 3.05 3.20 -18.60
CA CYS A 143 3.27 4.25 -17.59
C CYS A 143 3.69 5.59 -18.18
N LEU A 144 3.41 6.64 -17.41
CA LEU A 144 3.92 8.00 -17.64
C LEU A 144 4.88 8.38 -16.52
N HIS A 145 6.05 8.89 -16.88
CA HIS A 145 7.07 9.30 -15.91
C HIS A 145 7.66 10.68 -16.24
N ASN A 146 7.88 11.51 -15.22
CA ASN A 146 8.77 12.67 -15.42
C ASN A 146 10.24 12.22 -15.37
N MET A 147 10.66 11.54 -14.30
CA MET A 147 12.01 10.99 -14.16
C MET A 147 11.96 9.48 -13.96
N TYR A 148 12.69 8.75 -14.79
CA TYR A 148 12.71 7.29 -14.79
C TYR A 148 14.13 6.74 -14.73
N THR A 149 14.37 5.85 -13.75
CA THR A 149 15.60 5.08 -13.63
C THR A 149 15.29 3.62 -13.40
N ALA A 150 15.78 2.73 -14.26
CA ALA A 150 15.70 1.30 -13.99
C ALA A 150 16.90 0.46 -14.48
N SER A 151 17.24 -0.63 -13.81
CA SER A 151 18.34 -1.50 -14.30
C SER A 151 17.90 -2.36 -15.48
N ASN A 152 16.80 -3.09 -15.36
CA ASN A 152 16.30 -4.00 -16.39
C ASN A 152 14.84 -3.68 -16.75
N VAL A 153 14.58 -3.45 -18.04
CA VAL A 153 13.26 -3.10 -18.57
C VAL A 153 12.87 -4.05 -19.69
N LYS A 154 11.67 -4.63 -19.63
CA LYS A 154 11.18 -5.55 -20.66
C LYS A 154 9.71 -5.34 -21.01
N ASN A 155 9.41 -5.21 -22.30
CA ASN A 155 8.05 -5.12 -22.85
C ASN A 155 7.21 -3.99 -22.21
N ASN A 156 7.81 -2.81 -22.02
CA ASN A 156 7.11 -1.66 -21.44
C ASN A 156 6.66 -0.71 -22.54
N ALA A 157 5.46 -0.16 -22.39
CA ALA A 157 4.94 0.94 -23.20
C ALA A 157 4.89 2.19 -22.31
N CYS A 158 5.97 2.95 -22.22
CA CYS A 158 6.01 4.08 -21.28
C CYS A 158 6.53 5.36 -21.94
N PHE A 159 5.97 6.50 -21.54
CA PHE A 159 6.48 7.82 -21.89
C PHE A 159 7.29 8.40 -20.73
N HIS A 160 8.41 9.05 -21.04
CA HIS A 160 9.32 9.61 -20.05
C HIS A 160 9.83 10.98 -20.50
N ASN A 161 9.88 11.96 -19.59
CA ASN A 161 10.62 13.21 -19.86
C ASN A 161 12.14 13.00 -19.73
N MET A 162 12.57 12.26 -18.71
CA MET A 162 13.96 11.84 -18.51
C MET A 162 14.03 10.34 -18.24
N TYR A 163 14.92 9.66 -18.97
CA TYR A 163 15.00 8.20 -18.99
C TYR A 163 16.44 7.71 -18.83
N THR A 164 16.66 6.77 -17.90
CA THR A 164 17.91 6.04 -17.75
C THR A 164 17.62 4.57 -17.50
N ALA A 165 18.16 3.70 -18.35
CA ALA A 165 18.16 2.27 -18.09
C ALA A 165 19.41 1.55 -18.59
N SER A 166 19.77 0.44 -17.94
CA SER A 166 20.97 -0.34 -18.30
C SER A 166 20.67 -1.42 -19.35
N ASN A 167 19.62 -2.21 -19.16
CA ASN A 167 19.27 -3.33 -20.04
C ASN A 167 17.80 -3.22 -20.49
N VAL A 168 17.58 -2.90 -21.76
CA VAL A 168 16.23 -2.73 -22.33
C VAL A 168 15.96 -3.81 -23.37
N LYS A 169 14.86 -4.54 -23.21
CA LYS A 169 14.38 -5.53 -24.19
C LYS A 169 12.93 -5.22 -24.57
N ASN A 170 12.76 -4.65 -25.76
CA ASN A 170 11.44 -4.48 -26.35
C ASN A 170 11.25 -5.60 -27.37
N ASN A 171 10.20 -6.41 -27.19
CA ASN A 171 9.69 -7.32 -28.21
C ASN A 171 8.53 -6.64 -28.92
#